data_AF-A0A800ER34-F1
#
_entry.id   AF-A0A800ER34-F1
#
_cell.length_a   1.000
_cell.length_b   1.000
_cell.length_c   1.000
_cell.angle_alpha   90.00
_cell.angle_beta   90.00
_cell.angle_gamma   90.00
#
_symmetry.space_group_name_H-M   'P 1'
#
loop_
_entity.id
_entity.type
_entity.pdbx_description
1 polymer ?
#
loop_
_entity_poly.entity_id
_entity_poly.type
_entity_poly.pdbx_seq_one_letter_code
_entity_poly.pdbx_strand_id
1 'polypeptide(L)'
;MHALKAYRPVITALETNASGGVLGQDTARIDNVTVSADDGRTWTLGGRPNMVGPVYGTSWVPGADTPTAVAVGPAGADYSLDGGLTWRPAARVTYWAVSFVSPAAGWAVGPGGRITHLALLDE
;
A
#
# COMPACT_ATOMS: atom_id res chain seq x y z
N MET A 1 -26.18 7.14 -42.15
CA MET A 1 -26.49 7.02 -40.71
C MET A 1 -25.37 6.25 -40.04
N HIS A 2 -24.47 6.92 -39.33
CA HIS A 2 -23.50 6.28 -38.44
C HIS A 2 -24.02 6.43 -37.01
N ALA A 3 -24.37 5.32 -36.37
CA ALA A 3 -24.73 5.33 -34.96
C ALA A 3 -23.45 5.48 -34.12
N LEU A 4 -23.37 6.56 -33.33
CA LEU A 4 -22.35 6.70 -32.29
C LEU A 4 -22.60 5.65 -31.21
N LYS A 5 -21.60 4.79 -30.97
CA LYS A 5 -21.58 3.90 -29.82
C LYS A 5 -21.41 4.77 -28.57
N ALA A 6 -22.47 4.90 -27.79
CA ALA A 6 -22.44 5.65 -26.54
C ALA A 6 -21.37 5.07 -25.60
N TYR A 7 -20.38 5.90 -25.25
CA TYR A 7 -19.41 5.59 -24.21
C TYR A 7 -20.15 5.59 -22.87
N ARG A 8 -20.28 4.42 -22.24
CA ARG A 8 -20.72 4.30 -20.85
C ARG A 8 -19.46 4.13 -20.00
N PRO A 9 -19.05 5.11 -19.18
CA PRO A 9 -17.99 4.85 -18.22
C PRO A 9 -18.55 3.85 -17.20
N VAL A 10 -18.01 2.64 -17.20
CA VAL A 10 -18.13 1.76 -16.04
C VAL A 10 -17.20 2.39 -15.00
N ILE A 11 -17.77 3.16 -14.07
CA ILE A 11 -17.04 3.52 -12.86
C ILE A 11 -17.03 2.24 -12.03
N THR A 12 -16.03 1.39 -12.28
CA THR A 12 -15.71 0.28 -11.37
C THR A 12 -15.19 0.92 -10.09
N ALA A 13 -15.75 0.55 -8.95
CA ALA A 13 -15.26 1.04 -7.66
C ALA A 13 -13.77 0.73 -7.53
N LEU A 14 -13.00 1.70 -7.05
CA LEU A 14 -11.59 1.56 -6.77
C LEU A 14 -11.43 0.83 -5.43
N GLU A 15 -10.62 -0.22 -5.44
CA GLU A 15 -10.10 -0.78 -4.21
C GLU A 15 -9.17 0.25 -3.57
N THR A 16 -9.43 0.56 -2.30
CA THR A 16 -8.59 1.48 -1.53
C THR A 16 -8.24 0.85 -0.20
N ASN A 17 -7.10 1.26 0.35
CA ASN A 17 -6.72 0.90 1.71
C ASN A 17 -6.29 2.14 2.49
N ALA A 18 -6.45 2.05 3.81
CA ALA A 18 -5.87 2.99 4.74
C ALA A 18 -5.11 2.20 5.80
N SER A 19 -4.05 2.79 6.34
CA SER A 19 -3.25 2.14 7.36
C SER A 19 -2.74 3.13 8.39
N GLY A 20 -2.46 2.66 9.60
CA GLY A 20 -1.98 3.51 10.68
C GLY A 20 -1.59 2.73 11.93
N GLY A 21 -1.77 3.36 13.09
CA GLY A 21 -1.51 2.76 14.40
C GLY A 21 -1.19 3.82 15.45
N VAL A 22 -0.77 3.37 16.63
CA VAL A 22 -0.40 4.25 17.74
C VAL A 22 1.09 4.58 17.65
N LEU A 23 1.42 5.86 17.49
CA LEU A 23 2.81 6.33 17.45
C LEU A 23 3.52 6.04 18.78
N GLY A 24 4.78 5.59 18.70
CA GLY A 24 5.59 5.22 19.87
C GLY A 24 5.34 3.80 20.39
N GLN A 25 4.38 3.06 19.83
CA GLN A 25 4.12 1.65 20.13
C GLN A 25 4.81 0.74 19.09
N ASP A 26 6.11 0.91 18.90
CA ASP A 26 6.85 0.36 17.76
C ASP A 26 6.99 -1.18 17.76
N THR A 27 6.58 -1.84 18.85
CA THR A 27 6.57 -3.31 18.97
C THR A 27 5.17 -3.90 19.04
N ALA A 28 4.12 -3.08 19.04
CA ALA A 28 2.75 -3.55 19.16
C ALA A 28 2.29 -4.31 17.91
N ARG A 29 1.44 -5.33 18.12
CA ARG A 29 0.76 -6.08 17.07
C ARG A 29 -0.73 -5.79 17.14
N ILE A 30 -1.18 -4.86 16.31
CA ILE A 30 -2.56 -4.38 16.27
C ILE A 30 -3.15 -4.48 14.86
N ASP A 31 -4.48 -4.34 14.77
CA ASP A 31 -5.20 -4.20 13.50
C ASP A 31 -4.98 -2.81 12.93
N ASN A 32 -4.22 -2.74 11.84
CA ASN A 32 -3.61 -1.48 11.37
C ASN A 32 -3.99 -1.14 9.93
N VAL A 33 -4.78 -1.98 9.27
CA VAL A 33 -5.13 -1.84 7.86
C VAL A 33 -6.63 -2.00 7.73
N THR A 34 -7.22 -1.11 6.95
CA THR A 34 -8.60 -1.25 6.50
C THR A 34 -8.64 -1.17 4.99
N VAL A 35 -9.57 -1.90 4.38
CA VAL A 35 -9.78 -1.94 2.94
C VAL A 35 -11.21 -1.52 2.61
N SER A 36 -11.38 -0.94 1.44
CA SER A 36 -12.68 -0.55 0.89
C SER A 36 -12.78 -1.02 -0.55
N ALA A 37 -13.96 -1.51 -0.91
CA ALA A 37 -14.32 -1.90 -2.28
C ALA A 37 -15.36 -0.94 -2.90
N ASP A 38 -15.58 0.22 -2.28
CA ASP A 38 -16.62 1.18 -2.66
C ASP A 38 -16.12 2.63 -2.61
N ASP A 39 -14.88 2.86 -3.05
CA ASP A 39 -14.18 4.15 -3.06
C ASP A 39 -14.06 4.82 -1.68
N GLY A 40 -13.92 4.02 -0.63
CA GLY A 40 -13.77 4.51 0.75
C GLY A 40 -15.07 4.94 1.42
N ARG A 41 -16.25 4.54 0.89
CA ARG A 41 -17.54 4.82 1.54
C ARG A 41 -17.77 3.91 2.74
N THR A 42 -17.39 2.64 2.62
CA THR A 42 -17.38 1.68 3.71
C THR A 42 -16.03 0.99 3.81
N TRP A 43 -15.72 0.52 5.00
CA TRP A 43 -14.40 0.03 5.38
C TRP A 43 -14.55 -1.26 6.16
N THR A 44 -13.77 -2.27 5.77
CA THR A 44 -13.67 -3.54 6.50
C THR A 44 -12.23 -3.76 6.95
N LEU A 45 -12.05 -4.63 7.94
CA LEU A 45 -10.72 -4.95 8.43
C LEU A 45 -9.90 -5.66 7.35
N GLY A 46 -8.70 -5.14 7.07
CA GLY A 46 -7.75 -5.76 6.15
C GLY A 46 -6.82 -6.76 6.83
N GLY A 47 -5.80 -7.19 6.10
CA GLY A 47 -4.71 -8.01 6.62
C GLY A 47 -3.78 -7.25 7.55
N ARG A 48 -2.92 -7.99 8.25
CA ARG A 48 -1.88 -7.40 9.10
C ARG A 48 -0.50 -7.49 8.43
N PRO A 49 0.21 -6.37 8.22
CA PRO A 49 1.62 -6.38 7.84
C PRO A 49 2.46 -7.28 8.77
N ASN A 50 3.51 -7.89 8.27
CA ASN A 50 4.48 -8.65 9.06
C ASN A 50 5.32 -7.76 9.98
N MET A 51 5.66 -6.53 9.57
CA MET A 51 6.32 -5.55 10.42
C MET A 51 5.44 -5.26 11.64
N VAL A 52 6.10 -5.13 12.80
CA VAL A 52 5.47 -4.72 14.06
C VAL A 52 5.41 -3.19 14.15
N GLY A 53 4.53 -2.71 15.03
CA GLY A 53 4.34 -1.29 15.25
C GLY A 53 3.36 -0.63 14.26
N PRO A 54 3.22 0.70 14.35
CA PRO A 54 2.34 1.47 13.48
C PRO A 54 2.84 1.49 12.03
N VAL A 55 1.91 1.55 11.09
CA VAL A 55 2.22 1.91 9.70
C VAL A 55 2.39 3.43 9.64
N TYR A 56 3.57 3.92 9.27
CA TYR A 56 3.85 5.34 9.10
C TYR A 56 3.48 5.85 7.71
N GLY A 57 3.60 5.01 6.68
CA GLY A 57 3.22 5.36 5.31
C GLY A 57 2.75 4.15 4.52
N THR A 58 1.86 4.37 3.56
CA THR A 58 1.41 3.36 2.60
C THR A 58 1.31 3.97 1.20
N SER A 59 1.54 3.16 0.17
CA SER A 59 1.40 3.55 -1.23
C SER A 59 0.89 2.37 -2.05
N TRP A 60 -0.09 2.63 -2.92
CA TRP A 60 -0.36 1.76 -4.05
C TRP A 60 0.80 1.83 -5.07
N VAL A 61 0.93 0.80 -5.89
CA VAL A 61 1.87 0.76 -7.02
C VAL A 61 1.08 0.84 -8.33
N PRO A 62 0.99 2.03 -8.96
CA PRO A 62 0.25 2.18 -10.21
C PRO A 62 0.83 1.32 -11.31
N GLY A 63 -0.02 0.67 -12.10
CA GLY A 63 0.40 -0.14 -13.24
C GLY A 63 0.98 -1.51 -12.90
N ALA A 64 0.90 -1.96 -11.65
CA ALA A 64 1.22 -3.34 -11.28
C ALA A 64 0.11 -4.29 -11.78
N ASP A 65 0.48 -5.54 -12.11
CA ASP A 65 -0.45 -6.57 -12.59
C ASP A 65 -1.44 -7.05 -11.52
N THR A 66 -1.11 -6.80 -10.25
CA THR A 66 -1.95 -7.13 -9.10
C THR A 66 -2.25 -5.86 -8.29
N PRO A 67 -3.30 -5.85 -7.45
CA PRO A 67 -3.58 -4.75 -6.52
C PRO A 67 -2.46 -4.61 -5.47
N THR A 68 -1.35 -3.99 -5.88
CA THR A 68 -0.12 -3.97 -5.10
C THR A 68 -0.07 -2.75 -4.20
N ALA A 69 0.06 -2.97 -2.89
CA ALA A 69 0.26 -1.93 -1.90
C ALA A 69 1.55 -2.18 -1.12
N VAL A 70 2.24 -1.11 -0.73
CA VAL A 70 3.45 -1.14 0.10
C VAL A 70 3.23 -0.31 1.34
N ALA A 71 3.52 -0.87 2.50
CA ALA A 71 3.44 -0.20 3.79
C ALA A 71 4.82 -0.12 4.43
N VAL A 72 5.11 0.97 5.11
CA VAL A 72 6.37 1.23 5.81
C VAL A 72 6.15 1.66 7.26
N GLY A 73 7.13 1.37 8.11
CA GLY A 73 7.10 1.73 9.52
C GLY A 73 8.43 1.54 10.24
N PRO A 74 8.42 1.54 11.59
CA PRO A 74 9.64 1.47 12.40
C PRO A 74 10.40 0.16 12.20
N ALA A 75 9.67 -0.94 11.98
CA ALA A 75 10.25 -2.28 11.85
C ALA A 75 10.50 -2.74 10.40
N GLY A 76 10.24 -1.92 9.38
CA GLY A 76 10.51 -2.32 8.01
C GLY A 76 9.58 -1.76 6.94
N ALA A 77 9.53 -2.52 5.85
CA ALA A 77 8.58 -2.38 4.77
C ALA A 77 8.00 -3.76 4.43
N ASP A 78 6.70 -3.80 4.17
CA ASP A 78 6.00 -4.96 3.68
C ASP A 78 5.15 -4.58 2.46
N TYR A 79 4.82 -5.57 1.63
CA TYR A 79 3.98 -5.39 0.46
C TYR A 79 2.82 -6.39 0.46
N SER A 80 1.74 -6.02 -0.20
CA SER A 80 0.58 -6.86 -0.49
C SER A 80 0.38 -6.91 -1.99
N LEU A 81 -0.07 -8.06 -2.51
CA LEU A 81 -0.43 -8.26 -3.92
C LEU A 81 -1.95 -8.43 -4.09
N ASP A 82 -2.72 -8.25 -3.03
CA ASP A 82 -4.16 -8.51 -2.97
C ASP A 82 -4.90 -7.37 -2.24
N GLY A 83 -4.41 -6.15 -2.42
CA GLY A 83 -5.06 -4.93 -1.97
C GLY A 83 -4.98 -4.64 -0.47
N GLY A 84 -4.12 -5.36 0.25
CA GLY A 84 -3.91 -5.24 1.68
C GLY A 84 -4.56 -6.35 2.50
N LEU A 85 -5.05 -7.42 1.88
CA LEU A 85 -5.65 -8.57 2.55
C LEU A 85 -4.59 -9.52 3.12
N THR A 86 -3.49 -9.73 2.41
CA THR A 86 -2.31 -10.45 2.88
C THR A 86 -1.04 -9.65 2.61
N TRP A 87 -0.05 -9.83 3.49
CA TRP A 87 1.18 -9.03 3.47
C TRP A 87 2.41 -9.93 3.51
N ARG A 88 3.47 -9.50 2.82
CA ARG A 88 4.76 -10.18 2.71
C ARG A 88 5.89 -9.20 3.02
N PRO A 89 7.00 -9.67 3.58
CA PRO A 89 8.11 -8.80 3.93
C PRO A 89 8.95 -8.36 2.73
N ALA A 90 9.33 -7.07 2.70
CA ALA A 90 10.28 -6.52 1.74
C ALA A 90 11.59 -6.07 2.39
N ALA A 91 11.52 -5.40 3.54
CA ALA A 91 12.68 -4.88 4.25
C ALA A 91 12.50 -4.89 5.77
N ARG A 92 13.62 -4.79 6.50
CA ARG A 92 13.68 -4.77 7.97
C ARG A 92 14.42 -3.56 8.53
N VAL A 93 14.39 -2.47 7.78
CA VAL A 93 14.96 -1.17 8.19
C VAL A 93 13.86 -0.13 8.27
N THR A 94 13.99 0.80 9.22
CA THR A 94 12.99 1.85 9.45
C THR A 94 12.78 2.74 8.23
N TYR A 95 11.51 3.01 7.93
CA TYR A 95 11.08 3.97 6.92
C TYR A 95 9.90 4.80 7.46
N TRP A 96 9.83 6.07 7.07
CA TRP A 96 8.82 7.03 7.53
C TRP A 96 7.74 7.29 6.49
N ALA A 97 8.09 7.24 5.20
CA ALA A 97 7.16 7.41 4.10
C ALA A 97 7.61 6.60 2.89
N VAL A 98 6.65 6.27 2.03
CA VAL A 98 6.85 5.55 0.77
C VAL A 98 5.90 6.10 -0.29
N SER A 99 6.35 6.12 -1.55
CA SER A 99 5.51 6.46 -2.69
C SER A 99 5.99 5.73 -3.94
N PHE A 100 5.06 5.34 -4.80
CA PHE A 100 5.32 4.76 -6.12
C PHE A 100 4.60 5.56 -7.21
N VAL A 101 5.23 5.65 -8.37
CA VAL A 101 4.64 6.23 -9.59
C VAL A 101 4.48 5.20 -10.71
N SER A 102 5.20 4.08 -10.64
CA SER A 102 5.07 2.91 -11.52
C SER A 102 5.67 1.68 -10.83
N PRO A 103 5.55 0.46 -11.39
CA PRO A 103 6.18 -0.73 -10.80
C PRO A 103 7.70 -0.59 -10.71
N ALA A 104 8.33 0.10 -11.65
CA ALA A 104 9.78 0.28 -11.71
C ALA A 104 10.30 1.50 -10.94
N ALA A 105 9.42 2.33 -10.36
CA ALA A 105 9.79 3.60 -9.76
C ALA A 105 9.00 3.90 -8.48
N GLY A 106 9.64 3.61 -7.34
CA GLY A 106 9.19 4.02 -6.02
C GLY A 106 10.35 4.44 -5.12
N TRP A 107 10.01 5.15 -4.05
CA TRP A 107 10.98 5.60 -3.06
C TRP A 107 10.45 5.46 -1.65
N ALA A 108 11.32 5.07 -0.73
CA ALA A 108 11.06 5.13 0.71
C ALA A 108 12.13 5.97 1.41
N VAL A 109 11.72 6.74 2.41
CA VAL A 109 12.61 7.64 3.16
C VAL A 109 12.72 7.24 4.61
N GLY A 110 13.87 7.48 5.24
CA GLY A 110 14.10 7.06 6.62
C GLY A 110 15.21 7.81 7.35
N PRO A 111 15.63 7.29 8.51
CA PRO A 111 16.61 7.94 9.39
C PRO A 111 17.89 8.37 8.69
N GLY A 112 18.46 9.50 9.13
CA GLY A 112 19.72 10.03 8.59
C GLY A 112 19.62 10.61 7.17
N GLY A 113 18.41 10.95 6.71
CA GLY A 113 18.20 11.46 5.35
C GLY A 113 18.25 10.38 4.27
N ARG A 114 18.09 9.11 4.63
CA ARG A 114 18.10 7.98 3.68
C ARG A 114 16.94 8.11 2.69
N ILE A 115 17.26 7.92 1.41
CA ILE A 115 16.31 7.73 0.32
C ILE A 115 16.65 6.39 -0.35
N THR A 116 15.72 5.45 -0.34
CA THR A 116 15.86 4.13 -0.96
C THR A 116 14.99 4.07 -2.21
N HIS A 117 15.58 3.76 -3.36
CA HIS A 117 14.84 3.43 -4.57
C HIS A 117 14.26 2.01 -4.47
N LEU A 118 13.01 1.84 -4.89
CA LEU A 118 12.26 0.59 -4.87
C LEU A 118 11.71 0.30 -6.26
N ALA A 119 11.70 -0.96 -6.65
CA ALA A 119 11.07 -1.45 -7.85
C ALA A 119 10.46 -2.83 -7.56
N LEU A 120 9.30 -3.12 -8.15
CA LEU A 120 8.82 -4.47 -8.32
C LEU A 120 9.63 -5.11 -9.44
N LEU A 121 10.18 -6.28 -9.16
CA LEU A 121 10.84 -7.10 -10.15
C LEU A 121 9.82 -8.15 -10.59
N ASP A 122 9.73 -8.39 -11.89
CA ASP A 122 9.01 -9.53 -12.41
C ASP A 122 9.70 -10.81 -11.90
N GLU A 123 8.92 -11.85 -11.57
CA GLU A 123 9.45 -13.18 -11.23
C GLU A 123 9.88 -13.95 -12.49
#